data_AF-A0A814FDT0-F1
#
_entry.id   AF-A0A814FDT0-F1
#
_cell.length_a   1.000
_cell.length_b   1.000
_cell.length_c   1.000
_cell.angle_alpha   90.00
_cell.angle_beta   90.00
_cell.angle_gamma   90.00
#
_symmetry.space_group_name_H-M   'P 1'
#
loop_
_entity.id
_entity.type
_entity.pdbx_description
1 polymer ?
#
loop_
_entity_poly.entity_id
_entity_poly.type
_entity_poly.pdbx_seq_one_letter_code
_entity_poly.pdbx_strand_id
1 'polypeptide(L)'
;MSIDRHRSRSPVDLWYLSLITPLSSPIGQQIFARSFHCAFDRLHPYFEAQERNYFCGVACASILLNALSSSPKWTQSTLYSTVAQAYMLHGITLTNLSNVLRKCGSSSIIRHCEDETIEEQFRRDIKNEQNFLIVNYWRQFEGNDKNYPLRYGHFSLVAAFDEITDQVLLLDTSNAKHPQHWLGVKQLIRMMSTFDRTATMSRGYLIVNHTKNNQTNDLNSNSTSIK
;
A
#
# COMPACT_ATOMS: atom_id res chain seq x y z
N MET A 1 43.48 7.22 -0.61
CA MET A 1 42.71 6.70 -1.77
C MET A 1 41.91 5.50 -1.29
N SER A 2 40.63 5.71 -0.99
CA SER A 2 39.73 4.62 -0.59
C SER A 2 39.31 3.88 -1.85
N ILE A 3 39.62 2.58 -1.92
CA ILE A 3 39.22 1.72 -3.04
C ILE A 3 37.71 1.52 -2.90
N ASP A 4 36.97 2.22 -3.75
CA ASP A 4 35.55 2.05 -3.95
C ASP A 4 35.30 0.62 -4.44
N ARG A 5 34.89 -0.26 -3.52
CA ARG A 5 34.50 -1.62 -3.88
C ARG A 5 33.14 -1.51 -4.56
N HIS A 6 33.16 -1.39 -5.88
CA HIS A 6 32.05 -1.80 -6.71
C HIS A 6 31.71 -3.27 -6.40
N ARG A 7 30.84 -3.49 -5.41
CA ARG A 7 30.15 -4.77 -5.24
C ARG A 7 29.36 -4.97 -6.53
N SER A 8 29.82 -5.89 -7.37
CA SER A 8 29.03 -6.37 -8.50
C SER A 8 27.63 -6.71 -7.99
N ARG A 9 26.62 -6.15 -8.64
CA ARG A 9 25.22 -6.43 -8.31
C ARG A 9 25.02 -7.94 -8.46
N SER A 10 24.41 -8.58 -7.46
CA SER A 10 24.09 -10.00 -7.57
C SER A 10 23.16 -10.20 -8.78
N PRO A 11 23.16 -11.37 -9.44
CA PRO A 11 22.23 -11.65 -10.53
C PRO A 11 20.79 -11.30 -10.11
N VAL A 12 20.36 -11.71 -8.91
CA VAL A 12 19.04 -11.38 -8.34
C VAL A 12 18.76 -9.86 -8.32
N ASP A 13 19.75 -9.03 -7.99
CA ASP A 13 19.57 -7.57 -7.98
C ASP A 13 19.41 -7.00 -9.39
N LEU A 14 20.14 -7.54 -10.38
CA LEU A 14 20.02 -7.12 -11.78
C LEU A 14 18.66 -7.51 -12.38
N TRP A 15 18.19 -8.72 -12.07
CA TRP A 15 16.86 -9.19 -12.46
C TRP A 15 15.74 -8.42 -11.77
N TYR A 16 15.88 -8.08 -10.48
CA TYR A 16 14.88 -7.26 -9.79
C TYR A 16 14.77 -5.87 -10.44
N LEU A 17 15.91 -5.28 -10.81
CA LEU A 17 15.98 -3.98 -11.49
C LEU A 17 15.50 -4.00 -12.95
N SER A 18 15.31 -5.18 -13.58
CA SER A 18 14.66 -5.24 -14.90
C SER A 18 13.13 -5.16 -14.80
N LEU A 19 12.56 -5.33 -13.60
CA LEU A 19 11.12 -5.46 -13.38
C LEU A 19 10.50 -4.24 -12.70
N ILE A 20 11.33 -3.49 -11.99
CA ILE A 20 10.95 -2.24 -11.34
C ILE A 20 11.85 -1.11 -11.81
N THR A 21 11.34 0.13 -11.77
CA THR A 21 12.18 1.32 -11.95
C THR A 21 12.29 2.02 -10.59
N PRO A 22 13.45 1.98 -9.89
CA PRO A 22 13.60 2.69 -8.63
C PRO A 22 13.35 4.18 -8.79
N LEU A 23 12.64 4.79 -7.84
CA LEU A 23 12.40 6.23 -7.84
C LEU A 23 13.73 7.00 -7.83
N SER A 24 14.75 6.49 -7.15
CA SER A 24 16.09 7.10 -7.06
C SER A 24 16.89 7.06 -8.37
N SER A 25 16.43 6.35 -9.40
CA SER A 25 17.09 6.34 -10.72
C SER A 25 16.72 7.58 -11.55
N PRO A 26 17.55 8.02 -12.52
CA PRO A 26 17.21 9.15 -13.39
C PRO A 26 15.88 8.98 -14.13
N ILE A 27 15.60 7.77 -14.63
CA ILE A 27 14.33 7.45 -15.30
C ILE A 27 13.17 7.51 -14.31
N GLY A 28 13.36 6.97 -13.10
CA GLY A 28 12.35 7.02 -12.04
C GLY A 28 11.97 8.44 -11.62
N GLN A 29 12.95 9.35 -11.55
CA GLN A 29 12.72 10.77 -11.29
C GLN A 29 12.00 11.46 -12.46
N GLN A 30 12.34 11.12 -13.71
CA GLN A 30 11.63 11.64 -14.88
C GLN A 30 10.17 11.20 -14.95
N ILE A 31 9.87 9.95 -14.58
CA ILE A 31 8.50 9.45 -14.44
C ILE A 31 7.79 10.24 -13.32
N PHE A 32 8.44 10.35 -12.16
CA PHE A 32 7.87 11.05 -11.01
C PHE A 32 7.52 12.51 -11.30
N ALA A 33 8.40 13.24 -11.98
CA ALA A 33 8.22 14.66 -12.29
C ALA A 33 6.97 14.95 -13.16
N ARG A 34 6.48 13.99 -13.95
CA ARG A 34 5.28 14.14 -14.80
C ARG A 34 4.06 13.38 -14.28
N SER A 35 4.25 12.47 -13.33
CA SER A 35 3.20 11.59 -12.83
C SER A 35 2.16 12.34 -12.00
N PHE A 36 0.98 11.76 -11.88
CA PHE A 36 -0.04 12.19 -10.92
C PHE A 36 0.29 11.67 -9.52
N HIS A 37 0.58 12.58 -8.58
CA HIS A 37 0.95 12.24 -7.20
C HIS A 37 -0.31 11.99 -6.35
N CYS A 38 -0.98 10.87 -6.60
CA CYS A 38 -2.27 10.56 -5.96
C CYS A 38 -2.22 10.61 -4.42
N ALA A 39 -1.10 10.23 -3.79
CA ALA A 39 -0.95 10.26 -2.34
C ALA A 39 0.49 10.47 -1.83
N PHE A 40 1.47 10.69 -2.72
CA PHE A 40 2.90 10.74 -2.34
C PHE A 40 3.18 11.76 -1.24
N ASP A 41 2.77 13.01 -1.41
CA ASP A 41 3.05 14.09 -0.44
C ASP A 41 2.39 13.86 0.93
N ARG A 42 1.28 13.10 0.96
CA ARG A 42 0.56 12.77 2.20
C ARG A 42 1.14 11.55 2.91
N LEU A 43 1.66 10.57 2.16
CA LEU A 43 2.18 9.31 2.71
C LEU A 43 3.67 9.37 3.04
N HIS A 44 4.47 9.98 2.16
CA HIS A 44 5.94 9.98 2.25
C HIS A 44 6.49 10.55 3.57
N PRO A 45 5.92 11.62 4.16
CA PRO A 45 6.39 12.15 5.45
C PRO A 45 6.29 11.15 6.62
N TYR A 46 5.46 10.13 6.50
CA TYR A 46 5.26 9.08 7.52
C TYR A 46 5.91 7.76 7.15
N PHE A 47 6.55 7.67 5.97
CA PHE A 47 7.07 6.42 5.47
C PHE A 47 8.13 5.82 6.40
N GLU A 48 7.95 4.55 6.72
CA GLU A 48 8.86 3.76 7.54
C GLU A 48 9.00 2.33 7.00
N ALA A 49 10.16 1.73 7.20
CA ALA A 49 10.37 0.32 6.91
C ALA A 49 9.60 -0.55 7.93
N GLN A 50 9.23 -1.76 7.53
CA GLN A 50 8.62 -2.71 8.48
C GLN A 50 9.63 -3.08 9.57
N GLU A 51 9.21 -3.07 10.83
CA GLU A 51 10.10 -3.31 11.98
C GLU A 51 10.56 -4.78 12.09
N ARG A 52 9.77 -5.71 11.57
CA ARG A 52 10.01 -7.16 11.70
C ARG A 52 9.39 -7.94 10.56
N ASN A 53 9.71 -9.23 10.44
CA ASN A 53 9.09 -10.09 9.44
C ASN A 53 7.57 -10.13 9.62
N TYR A 54 6.86 -10.26 8.49
CA TYR A 54 5.39 -10.30 8.41
C TYR A 54 4.66 -8.99 8.77
N PHE A 55 5.36 -7.88 8.97
CA PHE A 55 4.77 -6.58 9.37
C PHE A 55 4.43 -5.64 8.21
N CYS A 56 4.61 -6.02 6.96
CA CYS A 56 4.34 -5.13 5.82
C CYS A 56 2.92 -4.53 5.83
N GLY A 57 1.90 -5.31 6.22
CA GLY A 57 0.54 -4.78 6.39
C GLY A 57 0.42 -3.77 7.55
N VAL A 58 1.04 -4.05 8.69
CA VAL A 58 1.05 -3.15 9.87
C VAL A 58 1.76 -1.85 9.55
N ALA A 59 2.91 -1.91 8.86
CA ALA A 59 3.66 -0.75 8.41
C ALA A 59 2.86 0.10 7.40
N CYS A 60 2.21 -0.53 6.42
CA CYS A 60 1.35 0.20 5.49
C CYS A 60 0.18 0.91 6.22
N ALA A 61 -0.43 0.24 7.21
CA ALA A 61 -1.51 0.82 7.99
C ALA A 61 -1.04 1.95 8.91
N SER A 62 0.11 1.86 9.58
CA SER A 62 0.62 2.96 10.42
C SER A 62 0.89 4.21 9.59
N ILE A 63 1.55 4.06 8.44
CA ILE A 63 1.82 5.17 7.49
C ILE A 63 0.50 5.80 7.04
N LEU A 64 -0.45 5.00 6.58
CA LEU A 64 -1.73 5.49 6.06
C LEU A 64 -2.56 6.18 7.16
N LEU A 65 -2.68 5.58 8.34
CA LEU A 65 -3.44 6.17 9.44
C LEU A 65 -2.85 7.51 9.89
N ASN A 66 -1.53 7.65 9.89
CA ASN A 66 -0.86 8.91 10.19
C ASN A 66 -1.04 9.97 9.10
N ALA A 67 -1.15 9.55 7.84
CA ALA A 67 -1.47 10.43 6.72
C ALA A 67 -2.92 10.93 6.77
N LEU A 68 -3.84 10.13 7.34
CA LEU A 68 -5.22 10.53 7.60
C LEU A 68 -5.33 11.42 8.85
N SER A 69 -4.74 11.03 9.98
CA SER A 69 -4.83 11.79 11.22
C SER A 69 -3.45 12.11 11.79
N SER A 70 -3.22 13.39 12.10
CA SER A 70 -1.96 13.83 12.66
C SER A 70 -1.77 13.50 14.15
N SER A 71 -2.81 13.07 14.88
CA SER A 71 -2.72 12.77 16.32
C SER A 71 -3.87 11.88 16.85
N PRO A 72 -3.61 10.96 17.81
CA PRO A 72 -2.27 10.49 18.19
C PRO A 72 -1.62 9.72 17.03
N LYS A 73 -0.28 9.83 16.90
CA LYS A 73 0.44 9.11 15.84
C LYS A 73 0.50 7.61 16.15
N TRP A 74 0.18 6.80 15.16
CA TRP A 74 0.38 5.36 15.18
C TRP A 74 1.83 5.02 14.90
N THR A 75 2.39 4.14 15.71
CA THR A 75 3.62 3.39 15.39
C THR A 75 3.24 1.95 15.06
N GLN A 76 4.10 1.20 14.38
CA GLN A 76 3.86 -0.23 14.14
C GLN A 76 3.64 -1.00 15.45
N SER A 77 4.42 -0.68 16.49
CA SER A 77 4.28 -1.30 17.81
C SER A 77 2.92 -1.01 18.47
N THR A 78 2.50 0.26 18.51
CA THR A 78 1.23 0.66 19.13
C THR A 78 0.02 0.15 18.35
N LEU A 79 0.06 0.21 17.01
CA LEU A 79 -0.99 -0.34 16.16
C LEU A 79 -1.12 -1.86 16.34
N TYR A 80 0.02 -2.55 16.43
CA TYR A 80 0.04 -3.99 16.66
C TYR A 80 -0.58 -4.37 17.99
N SER A 81 -0.06 -3.83 19.10
CA SER A 81 -0.49 -4.22 20.45
C SER A 81 -1.94 -3.81 20.74
N THR A 82 -2.41 -2.71 20.15
CA THR A 82 -3.76 -2.20 20.40
C THR A 82 -4.82 -2.89 19.54
N VAL A 83 -4.50 -3.20 18.27
CA VAL A 83 -5.50 -3.65 17.29
C VAL A 83 -5.04 -4.86 16.49
N ALA A 84 -3.88 -4.77 15.81
CA ALA A 84 -3.55 -5.73 14.75
C ALA A 84 -3.22 -7.14 15.26
N GLN A 85 -2.75 -7.29 16.50
CA GLN A 85 -2.34 -8.59 17.06
C GLN A 85 -3.43 -9.66 16.95
N ALA A 86 -4.70 -9.30 17.18
CA ALA A 86 -5.83 -10.23 17.11
C ALA A 86 -6.13 -10.74 15.68
N TYR A 87 -5.56 -10.10 14.66
CA TYR A 87 -5.80 -10.38 13.24
C TYR A 87 -4.58 -10.99 12.53
N MET A 88 -3.43 -11.07 13.21
CA MET A 88 -2.19 -11.55 12.65
C MET A 88 -1.99 -13.05 12.85
N LEU A 89 -1.41 -13.68 11.84
CA LEU A 89 -0.84 -15.04 11.88
C LEU A 89 0.63 -14.96 11.41
N HIS A 90 0.98 -15.55 10.27
CA HIS A 90 2.24 -15.32 9.55
C HIS A 90 2.10 -14.14 8.57
N GLY A 91 1.65 -13.01 9.10
CA GLY A 91 1.21 -11.84 8.32
C GLY A 91 -0.26 -11.55 8.57
N ILE A 92 -0.87 -10.82 7.65
CA ILE A 92 -2.26 -10.39 7.74
C ILE A 92 -2.90 -10.51 6.34
N THR A 93 -4.15 -10.96 6.26
CA THR A 93 -4.88 -11.02 4.99
C THR A 93 -5.42 -9.64 4.62
N LEU A 94 -5.81 -9.45 3.35
CA LEU A 94 -6.42 -8.21 2.87
C LEU A 94 -7.65 -7.81 3.72
N THR A 95 -8.55 -8.77 3.99
CA THR A 95 -9.74 -8.57 4.83
C THR A 95 -9.39 -8.23 6.27
N ASN A 96 -8.41 -8.91 6.85
CA ASN A 96 -7.98 -8.62 8.22
C ASN A 96 -7.34 -7.24 8.35
N LEU A 97 -6.55 -6.81 7.36
CA LEU A 97 -5.98 -5.46 7.36
C LEU A 97 -7.08 -4.38 7.23
N SER A 98 -8.09 -4.64 6.41
CA SER A 98 -9.29 -3.80 6.34
C SER A 98 -10.00 -3.68 7.69
N ASN A 99 -10.13 -4.78 8.44
CA ASN A 99 -10.71 -4.77 9.79
C ASN A 99 -9.86 -3.94 10.78
N VAL A 100 -8.53 -4.05 10.71
CA VAL A 100 -7.62 -3.23 11.53
C VAL A 100 -7.83 -1.74 11.25
N LEU A 101 -7.86 -1.33 9.99
CA LEU A 101 -8.09 0.08 9.60
C LEU A 101 -9.45 0.59 10.10
N ARG A 102 -10.51 -0.23 9.98
CA ARG A 102 -11.85 0.11 10.48
C ARG A 102 -11.89 0.28 11.99
N LYS A 103 -11.20 -0.60 12.74
CA LYS A 103 -11.07 -0.47 14.20
C LYS A 103 -10.28 0.77 14.61
N CYS A 104 -9.41 1.28 13.74
CA CYS A 104 -8.70 2.54 13.94
C CYS A 104 -9.51 3.77 13.44
N GLY A 105 -10.79 3.60 13.11
CA GLY A 105 -11.69 4.69 12.76
C GLY A 105 -11.60 5.19 11.31
N SER A 106 -11.03 4.38 10.40
CA SER A 106 -11.02 4.67 8.95
C SER A 106 -12.09 3.89 8.19
N SER A 107 -12.51 4.40 7.03
CA SER A 107 -13.35 3.63 6.10
C SER A 107 -12.47 2.90 5.07
N SER A 108 -12.77 1.64 4.78
CA SER A 108 -12.04 0.84 3.80
C SER A 108 -12.98 0.05 2.90
N ILE A 109 -12.71 0.01 1.60
CA ILE A 109 -13.39 -0.85 0.62
C ILE A 109 -12.38 -1.88 0.12
N ILE A 110 -12.76 -3.15 0.12
CA ILE A 110 -11.94 -4.25 -0.39
C ILE A 110 -12.24 -4.44 -1.88
N ARG A 111 -11.19 -4.57 -2.69
CA ARG A 111 -11.26 -4.90 -4.11
C ARG A 111 -10.39 -6.12 -4.38
N HIS A 112 -11.03 -7.28 -4.49
CA HIS A 112 -10.39 -8.52 -4.92
C HIS A 112 -10.15 -8.50 -6.43
N CYS A 113 -9.02 -9.04 -6.89
CA CYS A 113 -8.65 -9.02 -8.31
C CYS A 113 -9.07 -10.31 -9.04
N GLU A 114 -10.38 -10.49 -9.22
CA GLU A 114 -10.98 -11.74 -9.72
C GLU A 114 -11.58 -11.62 -11.12
N ASP A 115 -11.89 -10.40 -11.56
CA ASP A 115 -12.55 -10.14 -12.84
C ASP A 115 -11.67 -9.32 -13.80
N GLU A 116 -12.05 -9.33 -15.07
CA GLU A 116 -11.34 -8.64 -16.15
C GLU A 116 -11.47 -7.11 -16.09
N THR A 117 -12.45 -6.58 -15.35
CA THR A 117 -12.69 -5.14 -15.22
C THR A 117 -11.77 -4.47 -14.20
N ILE A 118 -11.10 -5.28 -13.36
CA ILE A 118 -10.32 -4.76 -12.24
C ILE A 118 -9.16 -3.85 -12.66
N GLU A 119 -8.58 -4.07 -13.85
CA GLU A 119 -7.48 -3.25 -14.36
C GLU A 119 -7.92 -1.81 -14.62
N GLU A 120 -9.09 -1.64 -15.25
CA GLU A 120 -9.68 -0.31 -15.52
C GLU A 120 -10.23 0.32 -14.24
N GLN A 121 -10.86 -0.48 -13.37
CA GLN A 121 -11.35 -0.02 -12.08
C GLN A 121 -10.20 0.48 -11.19
N PHE A 122 -9.07 -0.22 -11.16
CA PHE A 122 -7.89 0.20 -10.39
C PHE A 122 -7.36 1.56 -10.85
N ARG A 123 -7.25 1.80 -12.17
CA ARG A 123 -6.85 3.11 -12.71
C ARG A 123 -7.84 4.22 -12.33
N ARG A 124 -9.15 3.93 -12.34
CA ARG A 124 -10.18 4.88 -11.89
C ARG A 124 -10.03 5.19 -10.40
N ASP A 125 -9.78 4.18 -9.58
CA ASP A 125 -9.66 4.34 -8.13
C ASP A 125 -8.37 5.10 -7.74
N ILE A 126 -7.27 4.93 -8.47
CA ILE A 126 -6.02 5.70 -8.27
C ILE A 126 -6.20 7.19 -8.58
N LYS A 127 -6.94 7.52 -9.65
CA LYS A 127 -7.16 8.91 -10.09
C LYS A 127 -8.06 9.72 -9.15
N ASN A 128 -8.70 9.08 -8.16
CA ASN A 128 -9.49 9.77 -7.16
C ASN A 128 -8.60 10.23 -5.99
N GLU A 129 -8.35 11.53 -5.89
CA GLU A 129 -7.48 12.14 -4.86
C GLU A 129 -7.92 11.87 -3.41
N GLN A 130 -9.19 11.54 -3.19
CA GLN A 130 -9.68 11.21 -1.86
C GLN A 130 -9.29 9.80 -1.41
N ASN A 131 -8.87 8.94 -2.35
CA ASN A 131 -8.50 7.57 -2.08
C ASN A 131 -7.04 7.47 -1.67
N PHE A 132 -6.80 6.70 -0.62
CA PHE A 132 -5.51 6.05 -0.38
C PHE A 132 -5.64 4.58 -0.76
N LEU A 133 -4.57 4.01 -1.32
CA LEU A 133 -4.57 2.62 -1.76
C LEU A 133 -3.46 1.82 -1.08
N ILE A 134 -3.84 0.72 -0.45
CA ILE A 134 -2.92 -0.35 -0.03
C ILE A 134 -3.12 -1.54 -0.95
N VAL A 135 -2.06 -2.00 -1.61
CA VAL A 135 -2.10 -3.18 -2.48
C VAL A 135 -1.58 -4.40 -1.72
N ASN A 136 -2.24 -5.55 -1.91
CA ASN A 136 -1.79 -6.85 -1.46
C ASN A 136 -1.51 -7.73 -2.67
N TYR A 137 -0.28 -8.20 -2.81
CA TYR A 137 0.15 -8.88 -4.01
C TYR A 137 1.18 -9.97 -3.70
N TRP A 138 1.27 -10.97 -4.57
CA TRP A 138 2.33 -11.97 -4.50
C TRP A 138 3.60 -11.39 -5.14
N ARG A 139 4.68 -11.25 -4.38
CA ARG A 139 5.89 -10.49 -4.76
C ARG A 139 6.76 -11.17 -5.85
N GLN A 140 6.16 -11.96 -6.73
CA GLN A 140 6.82 -12.59 -7.88
C GLN A 140 6.53 -11.79 -9.16
N PHE A 141 7.57 -11.17 -9.71
CA PHE A 141 7.43 -10.23 -10.84
C PHE A 141 7.50 -10.92 -12.22
N GLU A 142 8.10 -12.11 -12.32
CA GLU A 142 8.13 -12.90 -13.56
C GLU A 142 7.99 -14.40 -13.32
N GLY A 143 7.30 -15.04 -14.26
CA GLY A 143 7.28 -16.49 -14.48
C GLY A 143 6.73 -17.33 -13.32
N ASN A 144 6.82 -18.64 -13.48
CA ASN A 144 6.59 -19.63 -12.43
C ASN A 144 7.91 -20.10 -11.81
N ASP A 145 8.98 -19.31 -11.90
CA ASP A 145 10.28 -19.68 -11.36
C ASP A 145 10.18 -19.84 -9.84
N LYS A 146 10.26 -21.09 -9.39
CA LYS A 146 10.11 -21.46 -7.98
C LYS A 146 11.30 -21.00 -7.14
N ASN A 147 12.43 -20.71 -7.77
CA ASN A 147 13.67 -20.28 -7.13
C ASN A 147 13.77 -18.77 -6.97
N TYR A 148 12.76 -18.01 -7.44
CA TYR A 148 12.73 -16.57 -7.22
C TYR A 148 12.73 -16.27 -5.70
N PRO A 149 13.65 -15.44 -5.19
CA PRO A 149 13.88 -15.31 -3.75
C PRO A 149 12.81 -14.48 -3.02
N LEU A 150 11.98 -13.71 -3.74
CA LEU A 150 10.91 -12.90 -3.16
C LEU A 150 9.52 -13.49 -3.44
N ARG A 151 9.33 -14.79 -3.17
CA ARG A 151 8.06 -15.50 -3.40
C ARG A 151 7.19 -15.56 -2.14
N TYR A 152 6.56 -14.45 -1.80
CA TYR A 152 5.64 -14.35 -0.68
C TYR A 152 4.59 -13.26 -0.89
N GLY A 153 3.50 -13.31 -0.11
CA GLY A 153 2.49 -12.26 -0.09
C GLY A 153 3.02 -11.00 0.58
N HIS A 154 2.73 -9.84 -0.01
CA HIS A 154 3.28 -8.56 0.42
C HIS A 154 2.24 -7.45 0.38
N PHE A 155 2.50 -6.36 1.12
CA PHE A 155 1.71 -5.14 1.10
C PHE A 155 2.58 -3.93 0.78
N SER A 156 2.05 -2.98 0.02
CA SER A 156 2.67 -1.68 -0.23
C SER A 156 1.60 -0.61 -0.44
N LEU A 157 1.99 0.65 -0.33
CA LEU A 157 1.10 1.79 -0.61
C LEU A 157 1.30 2.28 -2.03
N VAL A 158 0.22 2.71 -2.70
CA VAL A 158 0.32 3.43 -3.98
C VAL A 158 0.42 4.92 -3.70
N ALA A 159 1.46 5.57 -4.24
CA ALA A 159 1.76 6.97 -3.97
C ALA A 159 1.64 7.89 -5.20
N ALA A 160 1.87 7.37 -6.40
CA ALA A 160 1.73 8.11 -7.65
C ALA A 160 1.40 7.18 -8.82
N PHE A 161 0.95 7.76 -9.93
CA PHE A 161 0.60 7.06 -11.16
C PHE A 161 1.04 7.86 -12.38
N ASP A 162 1.78 7.22 -13.28
CA ASP A 162 2.14 7.78 -14.58
C ASP A 162 1.30 7.12 -15.68
N GLU A 163 0.45 7.90 -16.32
CA GLU A 163 -0.40 7.41 -17.41
C GLU A 163 0.39 7.04 -18.66
N ILE A 164 1.54 7.70 -18.90
CA ILE A 164 2.34 7.50 -20.10
C ILE A 164 3.02 6.12 -20.08
N THR A 165 3.64 5.74 -18.96
CA THR A 165 4.26 4.41 -18.82
C THR A 165 3.30 3.36 -18.24
N ASP A 166 2.10 3.75 -17.84
CA ASP A 166 1.12 2.91 -17.15
C ASP A 166 1.72 2.22 -15.91
N GLN A 167 2.38 3.02 -15.07
CA GLN A 167 3.09 2.57 -13.87
C GLN A 167 2.59 3.27 -12.62
N VAL A 168 2.57 2.54 -11.51
CA VAL A 168 2.33 3.08 -10.17
C VAL A 168 3.62 3.13 -9.37
N LEU A 169 3.78 4.19 -8.59
CA LEU A 169 4.84 4.30 -7.59
C LEU A 169 4.38 3.60 -6.32
N LEU A 170 5.07 2.52 -5.96
CA LEU A 170 4.85 1.80 -4.72
C LEU A 170 5.80 2.30 -3.63
N LEU A 171 5.26 2.51 -2.43
CA LEU A 171 6.05 2.64 -1.20
C LEU A 171 6.10 1.26 -0.52
N ASP A 172 7.21 0.56 -0.74
CA ASP A 172 7.46 -0.81 -0.29
C ASP A 172 8.23 -0.80 1.03
N THR A 173 7.52 -1.11 2.11
CA THR A 173 8.06 -1.12 3.48
C THR A 173 9.05 -2.25 3.73
N SER A 174 9.19 -3.21 2.81
CA SER A 174 10.09 -4.38 2.93
C SER A 174 11.28 -4.32 1.96
N ASN A 175 11.40 -3.25 1.16
CA ASN A 175 12.51 -3.09 0.24
C ASN A 175 13.54 -2.09 0.75
N ALA A 176 14.56 -2.58 1.45
CA ALA A 176 15.63 -1.72 1.96
C ALA A 176 16.47 -1.04 0.85
N LYS A 177 16.54 -1.64 -0.36
CA LYS A 177 17.35 -1.09 -1.47
C LYS A 177 16.57 -0.10 -2.33
N HIS A 178 15.31 -0.41 -2.62
CA HIS A 178 14.43 0.37 -3.49
C HIS A 178 13.04 0.54 -2.85
N PRO A 179 12.96 1.27 -1.71
CA PRO A 179 11.71 1.42 -0.96
C PRO A 179 10.64 2.18 -1.75
N GLN A 180 11.03 3.07 -2.65
CA GLN A 180 10.12 3.67 -3.62
C GLN A 180 10.49 3.22 -5.03
N HIS A 181 9.56 2.58 -5.73
CA HIS A 181 9.80 2.10 -7.09
C HIS A 181 8.53 2.04 -7.93
N TRP A 182 8.69 2.24 -9.22
CA TRP A 182 7.65 2.12 -10.23
C TRP A 182 7.45 0.67 -10.64
N LEU A 183 6.20 0.27 -10.79
CA LEU A 183 5.77 -1.03 -11.30
C LEU A 183 4.60 -0.85 -12.27
N GLY A 184 4.62 -1.60 -13.39
CA GLY A 184 3.54 -1.56 -14.37
C GLY A 184 2.21 -2.04 -13.79
N VAL A 185 1.12 -1.33 -14.07
CA VAL A 185 -0.23 -1.63 -13.56
C VAL A 185 -0.64 -3.05 -13.91
N LYS A 186 -0.52 -3.46 -15.19
CA LYS A 186 -0.84 -4.81 -15.64
C LYS A 186 -0.09 -5.90 -14.88
N GLN A 187 1.19 -5.65 -14.58
CA GLN A 187 2.00 -6.59 -13.82
C GLN A 187 1.54 -6.66 -12.36
N LEU A 188 1.25 -5.52 -11.73
CA LEU A 188 0.72 -5.47 -10.38
C LEU A 188 -0.64 -6.18 -10.27
N ILE A 189 -1.56 -5.96 -11.21
CA ILE A 189 -2.85 -6.64 -11.25
C ILE A 189 -2.67 -8.16 -11.33
N ARG A 190 -1.79 -8.68 -12.20
CA ARG A 190 -1.46 -10.11 -12.22
C ARG A 190 -0.96 -10.64 -10.88
N MET A 191 -0.13 -9.86 -10.19
CA MET A 191 0.38 -10.22 -8.86
C MET A 191 -0.71 -10.17 -7.79
N MET A 192 -1.71 -9.28 -7.91
CA MET A 192 -2.88 -9.19 -7.04
C MET A 192 -3.93 -10.27 -7.33
N SER A 193 -4.08 -10.73 -8.57
CA SER A 193 -5.00 -11.82 -8.94
C SER A 193 -4.59 -13.21 -8.43
N THR A 194 -3.45 -13.32 -7.76
CA THR A 194 -2.98 -14.58 -7.18
C THR A 194 -3.81 -14.98 -5.96
N PHE A 195 -4.10 -16.27 -5.83
CA PHE A 195 -4.84 -16.81 -4.68
C PHE A 195 -4.04 -16.71 -3.37
N ASP A 196 -4.68 -16.23 -2.32
CA ASP A 196 -4.18 -16.26 -0.95
C ASP A 196 -4.84 -17.43 -0.20
N ARG A 197 -4.03 -18.44 0.15
CA ARG A 197 -4.49 -19.64 0.85
C ARG A 197 -5.02 -19.34 2.25
N THR A 198 -4.49 -18.32 2.91
CA THR A 198 -4.93 -17.94 4.25
C THR A 198 -6.28 -17.23 4.20
N ALA A 199 -6.53 -16.42 3.15
CA ALA A 199 -7.80 -15.72 2.96
C ALA A 199 -8.85 -16.55 2.22
N THR A 200 -8.46 -17.64 1.56
CA THR A 200 -9.30 -18.43 0.65
C THR A 200 -9.93 -17.62 -0.48
N MET A 201 -9.30 -16.52 -0.87
CA MET A 201 -9.72 -15.60 -1.93
C MET A 201 -8.50 -15.10 -2.70
N SER A 202 -8.71 -14.43 -3.83
CA SER A 202 -7.63 -13.68 -4.48
C SER A 202 -7.10 -12.57 -3.56
N ARG A 203 -5.89 -12.07 -3.83
CA ARG A 203 -5.44 -10.81 -3.24
C ARG A 203 -6.12 -9.63 -3.95
N GLY A 204 -5.57 -8.43 -3.82
CA GLY A 204 -6.26 -7.24 -4.30
C GLY A 204 -5.76 -5.98 -3.63
N TYR A 205 -6.63 -4.98 -3.50
CA TYR A 205 -6.28 -3.72 -2.87
C TYR A 205 -7.40 -3.20 -1.96
N LEU A 206 -7.01 -2.34 -1.03
CA LEU A 206 -7.90 -1.57 -0.18
C LEU A 206 -7.96 -0.15 -0.70
N ILE A 207 -9.16 0.38 -0.84
CA ILE A 207 -9.42 1.81 -0.97
C ILE A 207 -9.73 2.33 0.42
N VAL A 208 -8.99 3.31 0.91
CA VAL A 208 -9.12 3.84 2.27
C VAL A 208 -9.34 5.35 2.21
N ASN A 209 -10.34 5.81 2.95
CA ASN A 209 -10.75 7.22 2.99
C ASN A 209 -11.06 7.61 4.43
N HIS A 210 -11.03 8.92 4.72
CA HIS A 210 -11.60 9.43 5.95
C HIS A 210 -13.07 9.05 6.07
N THR A 211 -13.44 8.48 7.20
CA THR A 211 -14.82 8.38 7.63
C THR A 211 -15.30 9.82 7.86
N LYS A 212 -16.22 10.32 7.02
CA LYS A 212 -16.98 11.52 7.39
C LYS A 212 -17.75 11.15 8.65
N ASN A 213 -17.29 11.60 9.82
CA ASN A 213 -18.17 11.65 10.98
C ASN A 213 -19.30 12.59 10.59
N ASN A 214 -20.48 12.04 10.28
CA ASN A 214 -21.70 12.83 10.27
C ASN A 214 -21.75 13.51 11.64
N GLN A 215 -21.59 14.83 11.67
CA GLN A 215 -21.77 15.61 12.88
C GLN A 215 -23.18 15.33 13.40
N THR A 216 -23.28 14.51 14.44
CA THR A 216 -24.44 14.51 15.32
C THR A 216 -24.40 15.83 16.08
N ASN A 217 -25.05 16.85 15.52
CA ASN A 217 -25.41 18.10 16.17
C ASN A 217 -26.71 18.63 15.56
N ASP A 218 -27.79 17.85 15.68
CA ASP A 218 -29.13 18.43 15.82
C ASP A 218 -29.56 18.17 17.27
N LEU A 219 -28.98 18.97 18.16
CA LEU A 219 -29.45 19.14 19.52
C LEU A 219 -30.79 19.85 19.48
N ASN A 220 -31.81 19.19 20.02
CA ASN A 220 -32.72 19.74 21.02
C ASN A 220 -32.72 21.28 21.11
N SER A 221 -33.54 21.91 20.28
CA SER A 221 -34.12 23.22 20.61
C SER A 221 -35.49 23.31 19.95
N ASN A 222 -36.51 22.87 20.69
CA ASN A 222 -37.78 23.58 20.85
C ASN A 222 -38.74 22.74 21.71
N SER A 223 -38.49 22.79 23.02
CA SER A 223 -39.56 22.69 24.02
C SER A 223 -39.29 23.71 25.10
N THR A 224 -39.82 24.91 24.92
CA THR A 224 -40.27 25.74 26.06
C THR A 224 -41.39 26.66 25.59
N SER A 225 -42.60 26.32 26.05
CA SER A 225 -43.75 27.17 26.38
C SER A 225 -43.81 28.61 25.90
N ILE A 226 -44.88 28.94 25.18
CA ILE A 226 -45.64 30.18 25.40
C ILE A 226 -47.11 29.78 25.60
N LYS A 227 -47.71 30.44 26.59
CA LYS A 227 -49.08 30.36 27.12
C LYS A 227 -50.17 30.29 26.06
#